data_AF-A7SF19-F1
#
_entry.id   AF-A7SF19-F1
#
_cell.length_a   1.000
_cell.length_b   1.000
_cell.length_c   1.000
_cell.angle_alpha   90.00
_cell.angle_beta   90.00
_cell.angle_gamma   90.00
#
_symmetry.space_group_name_H-M   'P 1'
#
loop_
_entity.id
_entity.type
_entity.pdbx_description
1 polymer ?
#
loop_
_entity_poly.entity_id
_entity_poly.type
_entity_poly.pdbx_seq_one_letter_code
_entity_poly.pdbx_strand_id
1 'polypeptide(L)'
;HRLRTGSDLCECNIHRLRTGSDLCACNIRRLRTCSDLCACNIRRLRTGSDLCASNIHRLRTGSDLCACNICRLRTGSDLCACNIRRLRTGSDLCACNIRRLRTGSDLCACNIHRLRTGSDLCACNIRRLRTGSDLCACNIRRLRTGSDLC
;
A
#
# COMPACT_ATOMS: atom_id res chain seq x y z
N HIS A 1 -8.53 -26.67 0.13
CA HIS A 1 -8.08 -26.90 -1.26
C HIS A 1 -6.80 -26.11 -1.57
N ARG A 2 -5.84 -26.70 -2.29
CA ARG A 2 -4.63 -26.05 -2.83
C ARG A 2 -4.72 -26.14 -4.35
N LEU A 3 -4.79 -25.01 -5.03
CA LEU A 3 -4.87 -24.95 -6.50
C LEU A 3 -3.55 -24.38 -7.06
N ARG A 4 -3.13 -24.93 -8.19
CA ARG A 4 -2.00 -24.47 -8.99
C ARG A 4 -2.41 -24.61 -10.45
N THR A 5 -2.43 -23.50 -11.15
CA THR A 5 -3.03 -23.36 -12.47
C THR A 5 -2.21 -22.38 -13.31
N GLY A 6 -2.36 -22.46 -14.63
CA GLY A 6 -1.62 -21.66 -15.62
C GLY A 6 -2.52 -21.00 -16.67
N SER A 7 -3.81 -20.81 -16.37
CA SER A 7 -4.79 -20.11 -17.21
C SER A 7 -5.52 -19.03 -16.40
N ASP A 8 -6.18 -18.09 -17.08
CA ASP A 8 -6.96 -17.04 -16.44
C ASP A 8 -8.10 -17.63 -15.60
N LEU A 9 -8.27 -17.10 -14.39
CA LEU A 9 -9.16 -17.71 -13.40
C LEU A 9 -10.06 -16.69 -12.72
N CYS A 10 -11.31 -17.10 -12.56
CA CYS A 10 -12.29 -16.48 -11.69
C CYS A 10 -12.59 -17.44 -10.54
N GLU A 11 -11.84 -17.37 -9.44
CA GLU A 11 -12.04 -18.28 -8.30
C GLU A 11 -12.35 -17.56 -6.99
N CYS A 12 -13.27 -18.17 -6.24
CA CYS A 12 -13.70 -17.71 -4.92
C CYS A 12 -13.42 -18.78 -3.84
N ASN A 13 -13.27 -18.35 -2.60
CA ASN A 13 -13.24 -19.22 -1.41
C ASN A 13 -12.03 -20.18 -1.34
N ILE A 14 -10.85 -19.69 -1.70
CA ILE A 14 -9.64 -20.52 -1.72
C ILE A 14 -8.80 -20.36 -0.46
N HIS A 15 -8.46 -21.49 0.15
CA HIS A 15 -7.54 -21.47 1.28
C HIS A 15 -6.09 -21.14 0.86
N ARG A 16 -5.61 -21.66 -0.28
CA ARG A 16 -4.28 -21.33 -0.82
C ARG A 16 -4.20 -21.51 -2.34
N LEU A 17 -3.80 -20.45 -3.05
CA LEU A 17 -3.59 -20.43 -4.50
C LEU A 17 -2.18 -19.94 -4.83
N ARG A 18 -1.55 -20.58 -5.82
CA ARG A 18 -0.36 -20.07 -6.51
C ARG A 18 -0.59 -20.19 -8.01
N THR A 19 -0.59 -19.06 -8.70
CA THR A 19 -0.78 -18.98 -10.15
C THR A 19 0.30 -18.08 -10.78
N GLY A 20 0.48 -18.19 -12.08
CA GLY A 20 1.27 -17.29 -12.92
C GLY A 20 0.46 -16.78 -14.10
N SER A 21 -0.87 -16.71 -13.94
CA SER A 21 -1.82 -16.22 -14.91
C SER A 21 -2.65 -15.11 -14.30
N ASP A 22 -3.26 -14.30 -15.16
CA ASP A 22 -4.11 -13.21 -14.71
C ASP A 22 -5.30 -13.76 -13.94
N LEU A 23 -5.70 -13.05 -12.90
CA LEU A 23 -6.64 -13.59 -11.93
C LEU A 23 -7.65 -12.54 -11.49
N CYS A 24 -8.91 -12.93 -11.48
CA CYS A 24 -9.98 -12.25 -10.79
C CYS A 24 -10.38 -13.10 -9.59
N ALA A 25 -9.97 -12.70 -8.38
CA ALA A 25 -10.11 -13.57 -7.21
C ALA A 25 -10.75 -12.90 -5.99
N CYS A 26 -11.62 -13.66 -5.33
CA CYS A 26 -12.28 -13.23 -4.10
C CYS A 26 -12.11 -14.26 -2.97
N ASN A 27 -12.12 -13.80 -1.72
CA ASN A 27 -12.15 -14.65 -0.52
C ASN A 27 -11.00 -15.66 -0.44
N ILE A 28 -9.77 -15.21 -0.71
CA ILE A 28 -8.58 -16.06 -0.64
C ILE A 28 -7.81 -15.86 0.68
N ARG A 29 -7.51 -16.95 1.40
CA ARG A 29 -6.72 -16.83 2.64
C ARG A 29 -5.24 -16.59 2.36
N ARG A 30 -4.69 -17.18 1.28
CA ARG A 30 -3.28 -17.04 0.87
C ARG A 30 -3.14 -17.11 -0.66
N LEU A 31 -2.79 -16.00 -1.30
CA LEU A 31 -2.50 -15.93 -2.73
C LEU A 31 -1.03 -15.55 -2.97
N ARG A 32 -0.42 -16.23 -3.95
CA ARG A 32 0.85 -15.82 -4.57
C ARG A 32 0.66 -15.82 -6.08
N THR A 33 0.92 -14.69 -6.72
CA THR A 33 0.90 -14.57 -8.19
C THR A 33 2.11 -13.77 -8.69
N CYS A 34 2.37 -13.84 -9.98
CA CYS A 34 3.35 -13.04 -10.72
C CYS A 34 2.74 -12.52 -12.02
N SER A 35 1.43 -12.32 -12.02
CA SER A 35 0.63 -11.79 -13.13
C SER A 35 -0.38 -10.80 -12.59
N ASP A 36 -1.04 -10.09 -13.48
CA ASP A 36 -1.94 -9.01 -13.11
C ASP A 36 -3.15 -9.57 -12.39
N LEU A 37 -3.62 -8.81 -11.42
CA LEU A 37 -4.58 -9.32 -10.46
C LEU A 37 -5.61 -8.26 -10.13
N CYS A 38 -6.87 -8.64 -10.29
CA CYS A 38 -8.00 -7.96 -9.68
C CYS A 38 -8.47 -8.80 -8.49
N ALA A 39 -8.33 -8.29 -7.27
CA ALA A 39 -8.56 -9.10 -6.08
C ALA A 39 -9.29 -8.39 -4.94
N CYS A 40 -10.23 -9.12 -4.34
CA CYS A 40 -10.96 -8.68 -3.16
C CYS A 40 -10.88 -9.70 -2.01
N ASN A 41 -10.96 -9.21 -0.78
CA ASN A 41 -11.11 -10.03 0.43
C ASN A 41 -9.99 -11.09 0.60
N ILE A 42 -8.73 -10.68 0.42
CA ILE A 42 -7.57 -11.58 0.60
C ILE A 42 -6.90 -11.37 1.96
N ARG A 43 -6.71 -12.45 2.72
CA ARG A 43 -6.02 -12.35 4.01
C ARG A 43 -4.51 -12.13 3.85
N ARG A 44 -3.88 -12.77 2.86
CA ARG A 44 -2.45 -12.64 2.56
C ARG A 44 -2.20 -12.73 1.06
N LEU A 45 -1.74 -11.63 0.46
CA LEU A 45 -1.37 -11.54 -0.94
C LEU A 45 0.12 -11.21 -1.07
N ARG A 46 0.79 -11.93 -1.97
CA ARG A 46 2.09 -11.53 -2.52
C ARG A 46 1.99 -11.56 -4.04
N THR A 47 2.25 -10.44 -4.68
CA THR A 47 2.37 -10.34 -6.15
C THR A 47 3.69 -9.66 -6.51
N GLY A 48 4.11 -9.81 -7.76
CA GLY A 48 5.21 -9.08 -8.38
C GLY A 48 4.79 -8.41 -9.69
N SER A 49 3.48 -8.19 -9.86
CA SER A 49 2.86 -7.56 -11.02
C SER A 49 1.80 -6.57 -10.55
N ASP A 50 1.24 -5.83 -11.48
CA ASP A 50 0.31 -4.76 -11.19
C ASP A 50 -0.97 -5.32 -10.59
N LEU A 51 -1.57 -4.51 -9.72
CA LEU A 51 -2.63 -4.99 -8.86
C LEU A 51 -3.69 -3.92 -8.66
N CYS A 52 -4.93 -4.30 -8.93
CA CYS A 52 -6.11 -3.61 -8.44
C CYS A 52 -6.71 -4.43 -7.29
N ALA A 53 -6.65 -3.92 -6.07
CA ALA A 53 -7.05 -4.71 -4.90
C ALA A 53 -7.85 -3.96 -3.84
N SER A 54 -8.83 -4.65 -3.27
CA SER A 54 -9.60 -4.16 -2.13
C SER A 54 -9.64 -5.17 -0.98
N ASN A 55 -9.78 -4.66 0.25
CA ASN A 55 -10.01 -5.45 1.46
C ASN A 55 -8.93 -6.52 1.72
N ILE A 56 -7.65 -6.13 1.64
CA ILE A 56 -6.52 -7.04 1.87
C ILE A 56 -5.98 -6.88 3.29
N HIS A 57 -5.85 -7.97 4.03
CA HIS A 57 -5.31 -7.89 5.39
C HIS A 57 -3.77 -7.70 5.41
N ARG A 58 -3.06 -8.36 4.48
CA ARG A 58 -1.61 -8.23 4.29
C ARG A 58 -1.26 -8.32 2.80
N LEU A 59 -0.70 -7.25 2.27
CA LEU A 59 -0.23 -7.17 0.89
C LEU A 59 1.27 -6.88 0.86
N ARG A 60 1.99 -7.64 0.03
CA ARG A 60 3.35 -7.32 -0.41
C ARG A 60 3.38 -7.36 -1.94
N THR A 61 3.69 -6.23 -2.55
CA THR A 61 3.93 -6.11 -4.00
C THR A 61 5.29 -5.45 -4.25
N GLY A 62 5.80 -5.56 -5.46
CA GLY A 62 6.96 -4.85 -5.96
C GLY A 62 6.68 -4.19 -7.32
N SER A 63 5.40 -3.94 -7.60
CA SER A 63 4.88 -3.32 -8.82
C SER A 63 3.77 -2.35 -8.44
N ASP A 64 3.26 -1.63 -9.43
CA ASP A 64 2.32 -0.55 -9.22
C ASP A 64 0.99 -1.08 -8.69
N LEU A 65 0.35 -0.25 -7.87
CA LEU A 65 -0.79 -0.68 -7.08
C LEU A 65 -1.85 0.40 -7.02
N CYS A 66 -3.05 0.02 -7.43
CA CYS A 66 -4.27 0.73 -7.08
C CYS A 66 -4.99 -0.07 -5.98
N ALA A 67 -5.06 0.48 -4.76
CA ALA A 67 -5.61 -0.29 -3.65
C ALA A 67 -6.42 0.49 -2.61
N CYS A 68 -7.47 -0.18 -2.12
CA CYS A 68 -8.33 0.33 -1.05
C CYS A 68 -8.42 -0.64 0.13
N ASN A 69 -8.57 -0.09 1.34
CA ASN A 69 -8.88 -0.86 2.56
C ASN A 69 -7.84 -1.94 2.89
N ILE A 70 -6.57 -1.55 2.96
CA ILE A 70 -5.47 -2.47 3.29
C ILE A 70 -5.03 -2.32 4.75
N CYS A 71 -5.03 -3.41 5.50
CA CYS A 71 -4.59 -3.39 6.90
C CYS A 71 -3.07 -3.22 7.04
N ARG A 72 -2.29 -3.83 6.14
CA ARG A 72 -0.82 -3.82 6.11
C ARG A 72 -0.33 -3.94 4.67
N LEU A 73 0.29 -2.89 4.17
CA LEU A 73 0.86 -2.83 2.82
C LEU A 73 2.37 -2.60 2.89
N ARG A 74 3.11 -3.38 2.12
CA ARG A 74 4.50 -3.11 1.76
C ARG A 74 4.62 -3.14 0.24
N THR A 75 4.99 -2.01 -0.35
CA THR A 75 5.31 -1.88 -1.77
C THR A 75 6.72 -1.30 -1.93
N GLY A 76 7.30 -1.47 -3.10
CA GLY A 76 8.53 -0.81 -3.53
C GLY A 76 8.38 -0.10 -4.87
N SER A 77 7.14 0.19 -5.25
CA SER A 77 6.73 0.87 -6.49
C SER A 77 5.61 1.84 -6.18
N ASP A 78 5.18 2.57 -7.20
CA ASP A 78 4.24 3.66 -7.05
C ASP A 78 2.87 3.15 -6.60
N LEU A 79 2.20 3.99 -5.82
CA LEU A 79 1.00 3.59 -5.14
C LEU A 79 -0.05 4.69 -5.20
N CYS A 80 -1.20 4.33 -5.77
CA CYS A 80 -2.45 5.05 -5.58
C CYS A 80 -3.29 4.28 -4.56
N ALA A 81 -3.49 4.84 -3.36
CA ALA A 81 -4.20 4.09 -2.32
C ALA A 81 -5.03 4.90 -1.33
N CYS A 82 -6.10 4.27 -0.86
CA CYS A 82 -6.98 4.83 0.17
C CYS A 82 -7.19 3.87 1.35
N ASN A 83 -7.38 4.44 2.53
CA ASN A 83 -7.76 3.71 3.76
C ASN A 83 -6.75 2.64 4.16
N ILE A 84 -5.49 3.03 4.36
CA ILE A 84 -4.41 2.12 4.72
C ILE A 84 -4.06 2.25 6.21
N ARG A 85 -4.17 1.14 6.95
CA ARG A 85 -3.88 1.17 8.39
C ARG A 85 -2.38 1.23 8.69
N ARG A 86 -1.55 0.59 7.86
CA ARG A 86 -0.08 0.56 7.95
C ARG A 86 0.52 0.42 6.56
N LEU A 87 1.24 1.45 6.11
CA LEU A 87 1.94 1.47 4.84
C LEU A 87 3.45 1.62 5.05
N ARG A 88 4.22 0.83 4.32
CA ARG A 88 5.64 1.07 4.06
C ARG A 88 5.85 1.05 2.55
N THR A 89 6.30 2.16 2.00
CA THR A 89 6.72 2.30 0.60
C THR A 89 8.14 2.85 0.55
N GLY A 90 8.80 2.67 -0.59
CA GLY A 90 10.08 3.30 -0.93
C GLY A 90 10.04 3.99 -2.29
N SER A 91 8.83 4.33 -2.74
CA SER A 91 8.53 4.98 -4.01
C SER A 91 7.41 5.99 -3.79
N ASP A 92 7.08 6.74 -4.83
CA ASP A 92 6.15 7.85 -4.76
C ASP A 92 4.74 7.38 -4.41
N LEU A 93 4.05 8.24 -3.68
CA LEU A 93 2.77 7.88 -3.07
C LEU A 93 1.75 8.99 -3.27
N CYS A 94 0.67 8.64 -3.95
CA CYS A 94 -0.57 9.38 -3.96
C CYS A 94 -1.59 8.66 -3.08
N ALA A 95 -1.88 9.17 -1.88
CA ALA A 95 -2.75 8.43 -0.97
C ALA A 95 -3.54 9.25 0.05
N CYS A 96 -4.66 8.68 0.47
CA CYS A 96 -5.54 9.28 1.47
C CYS A 96 -5.82 8.34 2.64
N ASN A 97 -6.07 8.93 3.81
CA ASN A 97 -6.54 8.22 5.02
C ASN A 97 -5.57 7.12 5.48
N ILE A 98 -4.35 7.50 5.83
CA ILE A 98 -3.34 6.56 6.32
C ILE A 98 -3.14 6.70 7.83
N ARG A 99 -3.33 5.62 8.58
CA ARG A 99 -3.10 5.66 10.03
C ARG A 99 -1.61 5.69 10.39
N ARG A 100 -0.78 4.95 9.65
CA ARG A 100 0.69 4.89 9.86
C ARG A 100 1.40 4.73 8.53
N LEU A 101 2.16 5.74 8.13
CA LEU A 101 2.98 5.74 6.92
C LEU A 101 4.48 5.81 7.29
N ARG A 102 5.27 4.97 6.62
CA ARG A 102 6.71 5.17 6.47
C ARG A 102 7.05 5.17 4.97
N THR A 103 7.57 6.28 4.48
CA THR A 103 8.09 6.42 3.12
C THR A 103 9.54 6.93 3.18
N GLY A 104 10.27 6.74 2.09
CA GLY A 104 11.59 7.34 1.86
C GLY A 104 11.65 8.04 0.50
N SER A 105 10.50 8.41 -0.04
CA SER A 105 10.30 9.07 -1.33
C SER A 105 9.20 10.12 -1.18
N ASP A 106 8.97 10.87 -2.25
CA ASP A 106 8.06 12.00 -2.26
C ASP A 106 6.63 11.57 -1.99
N LEU A 107 5.89 12.45 -1.32
CA LEU A 107 4.56 12.15 -0.82
C LEU A 107 3.58 13.24 -1.17
N CYS A 108 2.55 12.87 -1.93
CA CYS A 108 1.32 13.63 -2.09
C CYS A 108 0.19 12.92 -1.34
N ALA A 109 -0.17 13.41 -0.14
CA ALA A 109 -1.14 12.69 0.68
C ALA A 109 -1.96 13.55 1.65
N CYS A 110 -3.15 13.05 1.98
CA CYS A 110 -4.07 13.69 2.91
C CYS A 110 -4.47 12.76 4.06
N ASN A 111 -4.74 13.34 5.23
CA ASN A 111 -5.27 12.67 6.41
C ASN A 111 -4.37 11.55 6.93
N ILE A 112 -3.17 11.92 7.39
CA ILE A 112 -2.21 10.98 7.96
C ILE A 112 -2.13 11.11 9.47
N HIS A 113 -2.42 10.02 10.19
CA HIS A 113 -2.33 10.05 11.65
C HIS A 113 -0.88 10.01 12.17
N ARG A 114 0.00 9.27 11.51
CA ARG A 114 1.44 9.18 11.83
C ARG A 114 2.25 9.01 10.56
N LEU A 115 3.09 9.99 10.23
CA LEU A 115 4.02 9.96 9.11
C LEU A 115 5.47 9.92 9.61
N ARG A 116 6.28 9.06 9.01
CA ARG A 116 7.74 9.17 9.00
C ARG A 116 8.22 9.19 7.55
N THR A 117 8.82 10.29 7.14
CA THR A 117 9.45 10.45 5.82
C THR A 117 10.90 10.92 5.99
N GLY A 118 11.69 10.78 4.94
CA GLY A 118 13.04 11.36 4.81
C GLY A 118 13.21 12.09 3.48
N SER A 119 12.10 12.46 2.84
CA SER A 119 12.02 13.13 1.54
C SER A 119 10.95 14.22 1.62
N ASP A 120 10.84 14.99 0.55
CA ASP A 120 9.96 16.13 0.45
C ASP A 120 8.48 15.73 0.57
N LEU A 121 7.70 16.66 1.11
CA LEU A 121 6.34 16.40 1.52
C LEU A 121 5.39 17.48 1.02
N CYS A 122 4.41 17.07 0.21
CA CYS A 122 3.22 17.84 -0.11
C CYS A 122 1.99 17.18 0.53
N ALA A 123 1.61 17.58 1.74
CA ALA A 123 0.55 16.86 2.47
C ALA A 123 -0.30 17.73 3.39
N CYS A 124 -1.54 17.29 3.61
CA CYS A 124 -2.49 17.97 4.47
C CYS A 124 -2.99 17.07 5.61
N ASN A 125 -3.33 17.68 6.75
CA ASN A 125 -3.98 17.03 7.90
C ASN A 125 -3.14 15.89 8.50
N ILE A 126 -1.97 16.24 9.05
CA ILE A 126 -1.07 15.28 9.69
C ILE A 126 -1.13 15.40 11.21
N ARG A 127 -1.53 14.34 11.92
CA ARG A 127 -1.57 14.40 13.40
C ARG A 127 -0.17 14.36 14.03
N ARG A 128 0.76 13.61 13.43
CA ARG A 128 2.15 13.45 13.90
C ARG A 128 3.09 13.23 12.72
N LEU A 129 4.00 14.15 12.50
CA LEU A 129 5.04 14.08 11.47
C LEU A 129 6.42 13.93 12.11
N ARG A 130 7.23 13.03 11.55
CA ARG A 130 8.68 13.06 11.66
C ARG A 130 9.28 13.11 10.25
N THR A 131 10.01 14.18 9.93
CA THR A 131 10.70 14.35 8.65
C THR A 131 12.17 14.70 8.87
N GLY A 132 13.00 14.49 7.84
CA GLY A 132 14.37 14.97 7.76
C GLY A 132 14.60 15.98 6.62
N SER A 133 13.52 16.41 5.95
CA SER A 133 13.55 17.19 4.70
C SER A 133 12.54 18.34 4.75
N ASP A 134 12.52 19.13 3.68
CA ASP A 134 11.68 20.31 3.51
C ASP A 134 10.19 19.96 3.44
N LEU A 135 9.36 20.97 3.73
CA LEU A 135 7.98 20.77 4.18
C LEU A 135 7.03 21.76 3.50
N CYS A 136 6.20 21.26 2.58
CA CYS A 136 5.02 21.97 2.08
C CYS A 136 3.77 21.26 2.64
N ALA A 137 3.37 21.59 3.87
CA ALA A 137 2.24 20.91 4.49
C ALA A 137 1.36 21.84 5.32
N CYS A 138 0.05 21.57 5.26
CA CYS A 138 -0.97 22.29 6.02
C CYS A 138 -1.55 21.39 7.12
N ASN A 139 -1.89 21.98 8.27
CA ASN A 139 -2.55 21.30 9.40
C ASN A 139 -1.73 20.15 10.00
N ILE A 140 -0.52 20.44 10.46
CA ILE A 140 0.29 19.49 11.24
C ILE A 140 0.09 19.74 12.72
N ARG A 141 -0.48 18.76 13.45
CA ARG A 141 -0.69 18.93 14.90
C ARG A 141 0.59 18.76 15.72
N ARG A 142 1.53 17.92 15.27
CA ARG A 142 2.82 17.68 15.93
C ARG A 142 3.90 17.41 14.90
N LEU A 143 4.92 18.26 14.85
CA LEU A 143 6.07 18.15 13.97
C LEU A 143 7.33 17.80 14.77
N ARG A 144 8.19 16.96 14.20
CA ARG A 144 9.59 16.78 14.61
C ARG A 144 10.46 16.71 13.36
N THR A 145 11.32 17.69 13.18
CA THR A 145 12.33 17.71 12.13
C THR A 145 13.64 17.10 12.64
N GLY A 146 14.45 16.58 11.71
CA GLY A 146 15.82 16.14 11.97
C GLY A 146 16.87 17.15 11.52
N SER A 147 16.47 18.15 10.73
CA SER A 147 17.24 19.33 10.35
C SER A 147 16.90 20.49 11.29
N ASP A 148 17.94 21.24 11.68
CA ASP A 148 17.77 22.55 12.32
C ASP A 148 16.92 23.41 11.39
N LEU A 149 15.87 24.04 11.93
CA LEU A 149 15.05 24.98 11.17
C LEU A 149 15.93 26.18 10.80
N CYS A 150 16.18 26.38 9.51
CA CYS A 150 16.42 27.72 8.98
C CYS A 150 15.08 28.31 8.56
#